data_AF-A0A940CFY1-F1
#
_entry.id   AF-A0A940CFY1-F1
#
_cell.length_a   1.000
_cell.length_b   1.000
_cell.length_c   1.000
_cell.angle_alpha   90.00
_cell.angle_beta   90.00
_cell.angle_gamma   90.00
#
_symmetry.space_group_name_H-M   'P 1'
#
loop_
_entity.id
_entity.type
_entity.pdbx_description
1 polymer ?
#
loop_
_entity_poly.entity_id
_entity_poly.type
_entity_poly.pdbx_seq_one_letter_code
_entity_poly.pdbx_strand_id
1 'polypeptide(L)'
;LVGKFVKNALENKLDGVVCSPLEIELVKKISSGKLIIVTPGIRPENYNKNDDQKRFMSPKKAVNLGANYLVIGRPITQSTNPLLEIKSINSSIE
;
A
#
# COMPACT_ATOMS: atom_id res chain seq x y z
N LEU A 1 13.18 -6.86 10.95
CA LEU A 1 13.11 -5.45 11.39
C LEU A 1 11.67 -4.98 11.57
N VAL A 2 10.82 -5.05 10.53
CA VAL A 2 9.45 -4.48 10.55
C VAL A 2 8.59 -4.93 11.75
N GLY A 3 8.62 -6.22 12.09
CA GLY A 3 7.81 -6.74 13.21
C GLY A 3 8.17 -6.15 14.58
N LYS A 4 9.41 -5.69 14.79
CA LYS A 4 9.80 -4.98 16.01
C LYS A 4 9.12 -3.61 16.07
N PHE A 5 9.09 -2.87 14.97
CA PHE A 5 8.43 -1.57 14.91
C PHE A 5 6.91 -1.67 15.06
N VAL A 6 6.30 -2.72 14.52
CA VAL A 6 4.86 -2.98 14.72
C VAL A 6 4.55 -3.22 16.20
N LYS A 7 5.36 -4.01 16.91
CA LYS A 7 5.21 -4.22 18.36
C LYS A 7 5.37 -2.93 19.15
N ASN A 8 6.42 -2.15 18.85
CA ASN A 8 6.62 -0.85 19.49
C ASN A 8 5.42 0.09 19.26
N ALA A 9 4.84 0.11 18.05
CA ALA A 9 3.67 0.93 17.75
C ALA A 9 2.46 0.54 18.62
N LEU A 10 2.22 -0.76 18.82
CA LEU A 10 1.15 -1.25 19.71
C LEU A 10 1.41 -0.88 21.17
N GLU A 11 2.64 -1.07 21.66
CA GLU A 11 3.04 -0.75 23.04
C GLU A 11 2.85 0.75 23.35
N ASN A 12 3.09 1.61 22.35
CA ASN A 12 2.95 3.05 22.46
C ASN A 12 1.56 3.56 22.01
N LYS A 13 0.60 2.66 21.77
CA LYS A 13 -0.79 3.00 21.40
C LYS A 13 -0.90 3.91 20.17
N LEU A 14 -0.03 3.71 19.18
CA LEU A 14 -0.14 4.42 17.91
C LEU A 14 -1.30 3.86 17.08
N ASP A 15 -1.87 4.71 16.22
CA ASP A 15 -3.02 4.32 15.40
C ASP A 15 -2.65 3.48 14.18
N GLY A 16 -1.40 3.56 13.70
CA GLY A 16 -1.02 2.93 12.45
C GLY A 16 0.47 2.91 12.16
N VAL A 17 0.80 2.25 11.05
CA VAL A 17 2.17 2.13 10.53
C VAL A 17 2.19 2.30 9.02
N VAL A 18 3.34 2.72 8.52
CA VAL A 18 3.65 2.74 7.09
C VAL A 18 4.59 1.57 6.79
N CYS A 19 4.27 0.71 5.81
CA CYS A 19 5.14 -0.39 5.41
C CYS A 19 5.10 -0.66 3.90
N SER A 20 6.08 -1.39 3.36
CA SER A 20 6.05 -1.76 1.95
C SER A 20 4.95 -2.80 1.69
N PRO A 21 4.51 -2.98 0.43
CA PRO A 21 3.43 -3.90 0.12
C PRO A 21 3.77 -5.37 0.41
N LEU A 22 5.06 -5.71 0.48
CA LEU A 22 5.52 -7.06 0.79
C LEU A 22 5.41 -7.42 2.28
N GLU A 23 5.14 -6.43 3.14
CA GLU A 23 5.12 -6.59 4.60
C GLU A 23 3.70 -6.55 5.17
N ILE A 24 2.67 -6.26 4.36
CA ILE A 24 1.28 -6.07 4.81
C ILE A 24 0.80 -7.25 5.65
N GLU A 25 0.95 -8.48 5.15
CA GLU A 25 0.45 -9.69 5.84
C GLU A 25 1.13 -9.88 7.20
N LEU A 26 2.45 -9.63 7.27
CA LEU A 26 3.20 -9.73 8.51
C LEU A 26 2.75 -8.67 9.51
N VAL A 27 2.58 -7.42 9.05
CA VAL A 27 2.09 -6.31 9.88
C VAL A 27 0.69 -6.64 10.40
N LYS A 28 -0.23 -7.07 9.53
CA LYS A 28 -1.61 -7.44 9.87
C LYS A 28 -1.66 -8.58 10.88
N LYS A 29 -0.82 -9.60 10.70
CA LYS A 29 -0.70 -10.74 11.62
C LYS A 29 -0.22 -10.30 13.00
N ILE A 30 0.82 -9.46 13.08
CA ILE A 30 1.36 -8.99 14.37
C ILE A 30 0.39 -8.02 15.05
N SER A 31 -0.20 -7.08 14.30
CA SER A 31 -1.12 -6.08 14.83
C SER A 31 -2.48 -6.64 15.20
N SER A 32 -2.83 -7.84 14.70
CA SER A 32 -4.17 -8.43 14.86
C SER A 32 -5.28 -7.45 14.44
N GLY A 33 -5.03 -6.67 13.39
CA GLY A 33 -5.97 -5.67 12.87
C GLY A 33 -6.10 -4.38 13.70
N LYS A 34 -5.28 -4.19 14.75
CA LYS A 34 -5.36 -3.00 15.63
C LYS A 34 -4.68 -1.75 15.07
N LEU A 35 -3.88 -1.89 14.02
CA LEU A 35 -3.15 -0.77 13.42
C LEU A 35 -3.66 -0.53 12.00
N ILE A 36 -3.84 0.75 11.68
CA ILE A 36 -4.01 1.23 10.30
C ILE A 36 -2.72 0.93 9.51
N ILE A 37 -2.85 0.27 8.37
CA ILE A 37 -1.74 -0.05 7.47
C ILE A 37 -1.79 0.88 6.26
N VAL A 38 -0.82 1.79 6.18
CA VAL A 38 -0.63 2.70 5.04
C VAL A 38 0.49 2.16 4.16
N THR A 39 0.20 1.92 2.87
CA THR A 39 1.11 1.19 1.98
C THR A 39 1.51 2.04 0.76
N PRO A 40 2.74 2.60 0.73
CA PRO A 40 3.34 3.16 -0.48
C PRO A 40 3.85 2.09 -1.45
N GLY A 41 4.33 2.52 -2.62
CA GLY A 41 4.90 1.60 -3.61
C GLY A 41 3.87 0.83 -4.44
N ILE A 42 2.63 1.33 -4.48
CA ILE A 42 1.55 0.72 -5.25
C ILE A 42 1.63 1.17 -6.72
N ARG A 43 1.40 0.22 -7.63
CA ARG A 43 1.46 0.42 -9.09
C ARG A 43 0.30 -0.29 -9.79
N PRO A 44 -0.54 0.43 -10.55
CA PRO A 44 -1.55 -0.17 -11.42
C PRO A 44 -0.91 -1.07 -12.49
N GLU A 45 -1.63 -2.09 -12.97
CA GLU A 45 -1.10 -3.08 -13.93
C GLU A 45 -0.76 -2.47 -15.29
N ASN A 46 -1.49 -1.43 -15.69
CA ASN A 46 -1.25 -0.63 -16.89
C ASN A 46 -0.03 0.31 -16.77
N TYR A 47 0.57 0.45 -15.58
CA TYR A 47 1.73 1.31 -15.37
C TYR A 47 3.02 0.60 -15.79
N ASN A 48 3.29 0.64 -17.09
CA ASN A 48 4.46 0.01 -17.72
C ASN A 48 5.51 1.07 -18.08
N LYS A 49 6.17 1.63 -17.06
CA LYS A 49 7.38 2.46 -17.27
C LYS A 49 8.54 1.83 -16.52
N ASN A 50 9.70 1.83 -17.18
CA ASN A 50 11.03 1.50 -16.64
C ASN A 50 11.29 2.27 -15.34
N ASP A 51 10.78 1.77 -14.23
CA ASP A 51 10.79 2.44 -12.94
C ASP A 51 11.76 1.71 -12.00
N ASP A 52 12.53 2.49 -11.26
CA ASP A 52 13.58 2.13 -10.29
C ASP A 52 13.10 1.32 -9.07
N GLN A 53 11.81 0.98 -9.01
CA GLN A 53 11.13 0.38 -7.87
C GLN A 53 11.09 -1.16 -7.97
N LYS A 54 11.98 -1.84 -7.24
CA LYS A 54 12.08 -3.32 -7.20
C LYS A 54 10.98 -4.02 -6.40
N ARG A 55 10.08 -3.30 -5.71
CA ARG A 55 9.10 -3.88 -4.76
C ARG A 55 7.73 -3.19 -4.89
N PHE A 56 7.04 -3.44 -6.00
CA PHE A 56 5.69 -2.90 -6.23
C PHE A 56 4.61 -3.98 -6.13
N MET A 57 3.36 -3.54 -5.95
CA MET A 57 2.18 -4.40 -5.90
C MET A 57 0.99 -3.68 -6.54
N SER A 58 0.07 -4.43 -7.14
CA SER A 58 -1.17 -3.88 -7.67
C SER A 58 -2.10 -3.39 -6.56
N PRO A 59 -2.94 -2.35 -6.81
CA PRO A 59 -3.88 -1.84 -5.82
C PRO A 59 -4.79 -2.93 -5.24
N LYS A 60 -5.42 -3.74 -6.10
CA LYS A 60 -6.31 -4.85 -5.71
C LYS A 60 -5.61 -5.83 -4.78
N LYS A 61 -4.38 -6.25 -5.12
CA LYS A 61 -3.63 -7.20 -4.31
C LYS A 61 -3.28 -6.61 -2.93
N ALA A 62 -2.85 -5.35 -2.85
CA ALA A 62 -2.52 -4.73 -1.58
C ALA A 62 -3.72 -4.63 -0.63
N VAL A 63 -4.91 -4.30 -1.15
CA VAL A 63 -6.15 -4.28 -0.38
C VAL A 63 -6.51 -5.69 0.10
N ASN A 64 -6.42 -6.70 -0.77
CA ASN A 64 -6.69 -8.09 -0.40
C ASN A 64 -5.75 -8.60 0.73
N LEU A 65 -4.48 -8.18 0.72
CA LEU A 65 -3.54 -8.50 1.81
C LEU A 65 -3.87 -7.74 3.11
N GLY A 66 -4.65 -6.66 3.02
CA GLY A 66 -5.17 -5.91 4.17
C GLY A 66 -4.57 -4.53 4.38
N ALA A 67 -4.05 -3.88 3.34
CA ALA A 67 -3.76 -2.45 3.42
C ALA A 67 -5.06 -1.65 3.63
N ASN A 68 -5.04 -0.68 4.53
CA ASN A 68 -6.16 0.24 4.73
C ASN A 68 -6.08 1.44 3.78
N TYR A 69 -4.88 1.93 3.51
CA TYR A 69 -4.64 3.05 2.60
C TYR A 69 -3.53 2.72 1.61
N LEU A 70 -3.74 3.12 0.36
CA LEU A 70 -2.76 2.98 -0.71
C LEU A 70 -2.17 4.35 -1.04
N VAL A 71 -0.84 4.47 -1.03
CA VAL A 71 -0.16 5.69 -1.46
C VAL A 71 0.35 5.51 -2.89
N ILE A 72 -0.35 6.13 -3.83
CA ILE A 72 -0.09 6.07 -5.27
C ILE A 72 0.31 7.47 -5.76
N GLY A 73 1.54 7.61 -6.26
CA GLY A 73 2.10 8.88 -6.73
C GLY A 73 2.19 8.95 -8.25
N ARG A 74 3.41 8.67 -8.79
CA ARG A 74 3.75 8.77 -10.22
C ARG A 74 2.70 8.19 -11.18
N PRO A 75 2.08 7.03 -10.93
CA PRO A 75 1.03 6.52 -11.83
C PRO A 75 -0.10 7.51 -12.07
N ILE A 76 -0.52 8.25 -11.05
CA ILE A 76 -1.59 9.23 -11.15
C ILE A 76 -1.02 10.57 -11.63
N THR A 77 0.03 11.07 -10.99
CA THR A 77 0.52 12.45 -11.22
C THR A 77 1.23 12.64 -12.56
N GLN A 78 1.74 11.56 -13.17
CA GLN A 78 2.39 11.59 -14.49
C GLN A 78 1.52 10.97 -15.60
N SER A 79 0.27 10.61 -15.29
CA SER A 79 -0.69 10.16 -16.30
C SER A 79 -1.10 11.32 -17.20
N THR A 80 -1.36 11.02 -18.47
CA THR A 80 -1.95 11.99 -19.41
C THR A 80 -3.37 12.39 -19.01
N ASN A 81 -4.05 11.56 -18.21
CA ASN A 81 -5.37 11.85 -17.65
C ASN A 81 -5.49 11.32 -16.20
N PRO A 82 -5.11 12.12 -15.19
CA PRO A 82 -5.12 11.70 -13.79
C PRO A 82 -6.49 11.26 -13.28
N LEU A 83 -7.58 11.88 -13.76
CA LEU A 83 -8.93 11.51 -13.35
C LEU A 83 -9.32 10.12 -13.87
N LEU A 84 -9.01 9.81 -15.13
CA LEU A 84 -9.23 8.47 -15.67
C LEU A 84 -8.39 7.43 -14.94
N GLU A 85 -7.15 7.75 -14.60
CA GLU A 85 -6.28 6.83 -13.85
C GLU A 85 -6.84 6.51 -12.46
N ILE A 86 -7.27 7.53 -11.71
CA ILE A 86 -7.90 7.34 -10.39
C ILE A 86 -9.16 6.48 -10.51
N LYS A 87 -10.02 6.74 -11.51
CA LYS A 87 -11.22 5.92 -11.75
C LYS A 87 -10.87 4.47 -12.03
N SER A 88 -9.90 4.23 -12.91
CA SER A 88 -9.40 2.88 -13.24
C SER A 88 -8.88 2.14 -11.99
N ILE A 89 -8.08 2.82 -11.16
CA ILE A 89 -7.57 2.27 -9.91
C ILE A 89 -8.71 1.88 -8.96
N ASN A 90 -9.68 2.78 -8.75
CA ASN A 90 -10.81 2.50 -7.86
C ASN A 90 -11.64 1.31 -8.35
N SER A 91 -11.97 1.28 -9.65
CA SER A 91 -12.70 0.15 -10.24
C SER A 91 -11.92 -1.18 -10.17
N SER A 92 -10.59 -1.15 -10.04
CA SER A 92 -9.80 -2.39 -9.86
C SER A 92 -9.91 -2.98 -8.44
N ILE A 93 -10.23 -2.14 -7.45
CA ILE A 93 -10.29 -2.49 -6.03
C ILE A 93 -11.68 -2.96 -5.62
N GLU A 94 -12.73 -2.42 -6.25
CA GLU A 94 -14.11 -2.93 -6.18
C GLU A 94 -14.21 -4.39 -6.66
#